data_AF-A0A918MGI2-F1
#
_entry.id   AF-A0A918MGI2-F1
#
_cell.length_a   1.000
_cell.length_b   1.000
_cell.length_c   1.000
_cell.angle_alpha   90.00
_cell.angle_beta   90.00
_cell.angle_gamma   90.00
#
_symmetry.space_group_name_H-M   'P 1'
#
loop_
_entity.id
_entity.type
_entity.pdbx_description
1 polymer ?
#
loop_
_entity_poly.entity_id
_entity_poly.type
_entity_poly.pdbx_seq_one_letter_code
_entity_poly.pdbx_strand_id
1 'polypeptide(L)'
;MGIIDWDFARPAPRLHDVAYALEYVAPFRDDAECLRWLRYPAPPDRRARVEDFRSACGLDSTVGLVDAVIARQQDNADLVRRLAEQGVEPQATWAADGLLSELGNRIDWSKSHRHLVE
;
A
#
# COMPACT_ATOMS: atom_id res chain seq x y z
N MET A 1 21.11 -6.06 4.85
CA MET A 1 19.77 -5.51 4.59
C MET A 1 19.60 -4.25 5.41
N GLY A 2 19.13 -3.15 4.81
CA GLY A 2 18.87 -1.89 5.49
C GLY A 2 17.51 -1.34 5.07
N ILE A 3 16.86 -0.61 5.97
CA ILE A 3 15.59 0.09 5.72
C ILE A 3 15.89 1.58 5.78
N ILE A 4 15.42 2.32 4.76
CA ILE A 4 15.53 3.78 4.63
C ILE A 4 14.13 4.37 4.53
N ASP A 5 14.04 5.71 4.41
CA ASP A 5 12.77 6.44 4.29
C ASP A 5 11.92 6.33 5.57
N TRP A 6 12.48 6.87 6.67
CA TRP A 6 11.87 6.84 8.00
C TRP A 6 11.03 8.10 8.31
N ASP A 7 10.77 8.97 7.33
CA ASP A 7 10.12 10.27 7.55
C ASP A 7 8.69 10.15 8.11
N PHE A 8 8.02 9.01 7.88
CA PHE A 8 6.70 8.70 8.43
C PHE A 8 6.69 7.69 9.58
N ALA A 9 7.86 7.30 10.07
CA ALA A 9 7.97 6.39 11.19
C ALA A 9 7.46 7.01 12.48
N ARG A 10 6.56 6.29 13.16
CA ARG A 10 5.95 6.72 14.42
C ARG A 10 5.43 5.50 15.19
N PRO A 11 5.25 5.59 16.50
CA PRO A 11 4.53 4.56 17.25
C PRO A 11 3.13 4.33 16.64
N ALA A 12 2.82 3.07 16.32
CA ALA A 12 1.55 2.64 15.77
C ALA A 12 1.31 1.16 16.12
N PRO A 13 0.06 0.65 16.04
CA PRO A 13 -0.20 -0.79 16.13
C PRO A 13 0.60 -1.55 15.07
N ARG A 14 1.14 -2.73 15.41
CA ARG A 14 1.96 -3.55 14.50
C ARG A 14 1.30 -3.84 13.14
N LEU A 15 -0.03 -3.92 13.11
CA LEU A 15 -0.80 -4.15 11.89
C LEU A 15 -0.64 -3.01 10.86
N HIS A 16 -0.32 -1.79 11.30
CA HIS A 16 -0.05 -0.66 10.42
C HIS A 16 1.15 -0.93 9.50
N ASP A 17 2.25 -1.47 10.06
CA ASP A 17 3.46 -1.76 9.29
C ASP A 17 3.31 -3.02 8.45
N VAL A 18 2.58 -4.03 8.97
CA VAL A 18 2.20 -5.23 8.21
C VAL A 18 1.36 -4.85 6.99
N ALA A 19 0.34 -4.01 7.16
CA ALA A 19 -0.51 -3.54 6.07
C ALA A 19 0.28 -2.73 5.03
N TYR A 20 1.15 -1.82 5.48
CA TYR A 20 2.02 -1.06 4.59
C TYR A 20 2.95 -1.97 3.78
N ALA A 21 3.62 -2.93 4.43
CA ALA A 21 4.49 -3.86 3.73
C ALA A 21 3.71 -4.75 2.75
N LEU A 22 2.53 -5.23 3.16
CA LEU A 22 1.70 -6.10 2.33
C LEU A 22 1.21 -5.40 1.05
N GLU A 23 0.91 -4.10 1.10
CA GLU A 23 0.57 -3.29 -0.08
C GLU A 23 1.59 -3.43 -1.23
N TYR A 24 2.87 -3.64 -0.90
CA TYR A 24 3.96 -3.78 -1.86
C TYR A 24 4.34 -5.24 -2.14
N VAL A 25 4.26 -6.11 -1.13
CA VAL A 25 4.63 -7.51 -1.28
C VAL A 25 3.58 -8.30 -2.06
N ALA A 26 2.28 -8.04 -1.85
CA ALA A 26 1.19 -8.66 -2.60
C ALA A 26 0.45 -7.59 -3.41
N PRO A 27 1.09 -7.03 -4.44
CA PRO A 27 0.90 -5.66 -4.88
C PRO A 27 -0.56 -5.29 -5.14
N PHE A 28 -1.09 -4.38 -4.30
CA PHE A 28 -2.46 -3.86 -4.35
C PHE A 28 -2.59 -2.78 -5.44
N ARG A 29 -2.33 -3.18 -6.69
CA ARG A 29 -2.34 -2.35 -7.89
C ARG A 29 -2.48 -3.25 -9.12
N ASP A 30 -2.85 -2.68 -10.25
CA ASP A 30 -3.08 -3.46 -11.47
C ASP A 30 -1.80 -4.11 -12.03
N ASP A 31 -1.99 -5.06 -12.96
CA ASP A 31 -0.89 -5.81 -13.54
C ASP A 31 0.05 -4.92 -14.38
N ALA A 32 -0.46 -3.89 -15.04
CA ALA A 32 0.36 -3.00 -15.85
C ALA A 32 1.33 -2.19 -14.97
N GLU A 33 0.87 -1.71 -13.81
CA GLU A 33 1.71 -1.05 -12.81
C GLU A 33 2.72 -2.02 -12.18
N CYS A 34 2.31 -3.26 -11.89
CA CYS A 34 3.22 -4.29 -11.39
C CYS A 34 4.39 -4.56 -12.35
N LEU A 35 4.12 -4.63 -13.65
CA LEU A 35 5.16 -4.87 -14.67
C LEU A 35 6.02 -3.62 -14.90
N ARG A 36 5.39 -2.45 -15.05
CA ARG A 36 6.06 -1.19 -15.42
C ARG A 36 6.87 -0.60 -14.28
N TRP A 37 6.33 -0.57 -13.06
CA TRP A 37 6.93 0.16 -11.94
C TRP A 37 7.61 -0.77 -10.93
N LEU A 38 6.95 -1.86 -10.55
CA LEU A 38 7.52 -2.85 -9.62
C LEU A 38 8.45 -3.88 -10.27
N ARG A 39 8.52 -3.91 -11.60
CA ARG A 39 9.39 -4.80 -12.38
C ARG A 39 9.16 -6.29 -12.11
N TYR A 40 7.92 -6.67 -11.83
CA TYR A 40 7.55 -8.08 -11.85
C TYR A 40 7.78 -8.66 -13.26
N PRO A 41 8.28 -9.90 -13.39
CA PRO A 41 8.52 -10.52 -14.70
C PRO A 41 7.22 -10.95 -15.40
N ALA A 42 6.14 -11.10 -14.64
CA ALA A 42 4.79 -11.45 -15.09
C ALA A 42 3.77 -10.94 -14.05
N PRO A 43 2.46 -10.83 -14.38
CA PRO A 43 1.42 -10.55 -13.40
C PRO A 43 1.55 -11.43 -12.14
N PRO A 44 1.58 -10.84 -10.93
CA PRO A 44 1.83 -11.59 -9.71
C PRO A 44 0.60 -12.38 -9.26
N ASP A 45 0.83 -13.61 -8.78
CA ASP A 45 -0.15 -14.34 -7.97
C ASP A 45 -0.25 -13.67 -6.60
N ARG A 46 -1.24 -12.79 -6.44
CA ARG A 46 -1.40 -11.96 -5.25
C ARG A 46 -1.82 -12.79 -4.04
N ARG A 47 -2.74 -13.74 -4.20
CA ARG A 47 -3.18 -14.62 -3.13
C ARG A 47 -2.03 -15.44 -2.56
N ALA A 48 -1.23 -16.08 -3.42
CA ALA A 48 -0.06 -16.84 -2.96
C ALA A 48 0.91 -15.95 -2.17
N ARG A 49 1.14 -14.71 -2.64
CA ARG A 49 2.01 -13.75 -1.94
C ARG A 49 1.46 -13.28 -0.60
N VAL A 50 0.14 -13.13 -0.44
CA VAL A 50 -0.48 -12.81 0.85
C VAL A 50 -0.24 -13.93 1.86
N GLU A 51 -0.44 -15.19 1.44
CA GLU A 51 -0.21 -16.35 2.31
C GLU A 51 1.27 -16.50 2.70
N ASP A 52 2.19 -16.36 1.74
CA ASP A 52 3.63 -16.39 2.00
C ASP A 52 4.04 -15.29 2.99
N PHE A 53 3.53 -14.07 2.80
CA PHE A 53 3.82 -12.95 3.68
C PHE A 53 3.25 -13.16 5.09
N ARG A 54 2.01 -13.64 5.18
CA ARG A 54 1.37 -14.01 6.45
C ARG A 54 2.23 -15.01 7.22
N SER A 55 2.70 -16.07 6.56
CA SER A 55 3.59 -17.07 7.16
C SER A 55 4.92 -16.45 7.62
N ALA A 56 5.56 -15.66 6.76
CA ALA A 56 6.83 -15.01 7.07
C ALA A 56 6.74 -14.01 8.23
N CYS A 57 5.60 -13.32 8.38
CA CYS A 57 5.35 -12.40 9.48
C CYS A 57 4.83 -13.08 10.76
N GLY A 58 4.62 -14.39 10.76
CA GLY A 58 4.09 -15.14 11.91
C GLY A 58 2.67 -14.75 12.27
N LEU A 59 1.82 -14.47 11.27
CA LEU A 59 0.41 -14.17 11.47
C LEU A 59 -0.41 -15.47 11.42
N ASP A 60 -1.41 -15.60 12.28
CA ASP A 60 -2.23 -16.81 12.37
C ASP A 60 -3.31 -16.89 11.29
N SER A 61 -3.66 -15.76 10.67
CA SER A 61 -4.74 -15.67 9.69
C SER A 61 -4.54 -14.50 8.73
N THR A 62 -5.15 -14.60 7.54
CA THR A 62 -5.30 -13.52 6.56
C THR A 62 -6.55 -12.67 6.79
N VAL A 63 -7.43 -13.08 7.71
CA VAL A 63 -8.67 -12.36 8.03
C VAL A 63 -8.37 -10.92 8.46
N GLY A 64 -9.00 -9.97 7.78
CA GLY A 64 -8.85 -8.54 8.04
C GLY A 64 -7.57 -7.90 7.48
N LEU A 65 -6.66 -8.65 6.86
CA LEU A 65 -5.45 -8.07 6.27
C LEU A 65 -5.76 -7.14 5.10
N VAL A 66 -6.66 -7.55 4.20
CA VAL A 66 -7.10 -6.73 3.06
C VAL A 66 -7.75 -5.43 3.54
N ASP A 67 -8.58 -5.50 4.58
CA ASP A 67 -9.20 -4.30 5.19
C ASP A 67 -8.16 -3.38 5.81
N ALA A 68 -7.17 -3.94 6.50
CA ALA A 68 -6.07 -3.18 7.08
C ALA A 68 -5.22 -2.47 6.00
N VAL A 69 -4.99 -3.12 4.85
CA VAL A 69 -4.30 -2.50 3.71
C VAL A 69 -5.12 -1.34 3.15
N ILE A 70 -6.42 -1.54 2.90
CA ILE A 70 -7.28 -0.47 2.37
C ILE A 70 -7.35 0.72 3.35
N ALA A 71 -7.51 0.45 4.65
CA ALA A 71 -7.49 1.48 5.68
C ALA A 71 -6.15 2.24 5.68
N ARG A 72 -5.02 1.53 5.57
CA ARG A 72 -3.69 2.14 5.50
C ARG A 72 -3.50 3.01 4.25
N GLN A 73 -4.04 2.60 3.11
CA GLN A 73 -4.03 3.39 1.87
C GLN A 73 -4.84 4.68 2.03
N GLN A 74 -6.02 4.60 2.67
CA GLN A 74 -6.86 5.75 2.99
C GLN A 74 -6.14 6.72 3.95
N ASP A 75 -5.58 6.20 5.05
CA ASP A 75 -4.79 7.00 6.00
C ASP A 75 -3.61 7.70 5.31
N ASN A 76 -2.98 7.05 4.33
CA ASN A 76 -1.91 7.64 3.54
C ASN A 76 -2.40 8.81 2.69
N ALA A 77 -3.49 8.61 1.95
CA ALA A 77 -4.08 9.63 1.10
C ALA A 77 -4.53 10.84 1.93
N ASP A 78 -5.08 10.60 3.12
CA ASP A 78 -5.49 11.65 4.04
C ASP A 78 -4.31 12.41 4.65
N LEU A 79 -3.22 11.72 4.99
CA LEU A 79 -1.98 12.36 5.42
C LEU A 79 -1.39 13.23 4.31
N VAL A 80 -1.25 12.69 3.09
CA VAL A 80 -0.69 13.42 1.95
C VAL A 80 -1.54 14.65 1.64
N ARG A 81 -2.87 14.53 1.64
CA ARG A 81 -3.77 15.66 1.41
C ARG A 81 -3.58 16.76 2.44
N ARG A 82 -3.56 16.41 3.74
CA ARG A 82 -3.35 17.40 4.81
C ARG A 82 -2.00 18.10 4.70
N LEU A 83 -0.93 17.37 4.38
CA LEU A 83 0.40 17.96 4.20
C LEU A 83 0.44 18.89 2.97
N ALA A 84 -0.19 18.50 1.86
CA ALA A 84 -0.29 19.31 0.66
C ALA A 84 -1.11 20.60 0.89
N GLU A 85 -2.25 20.52 1.58
CA GLU A 85 -3.08 21.67 1.96
C GLU A 85 -2.32 22.67 2.86
N GLN A 86 -1.34 22.17 3.63
CA GLN A 86 -0.45 22.99 4.46
C GLN A 86 0.77 23.53 3.69
N GLY A 87 0.92 23.20 2.40
CA GLY A 87 2.07 23.61 1.59
C GLY A 87 3.38 22.90 1.96
N VAL A 88 3.31 21.73 2.62
CA VAL A 88 4.50 20.97 3.01
C VAL A 88 5.05 20.23 1.79
N GLU A 89 6.33 20.48 1.48
CA GLU A 89 7.04 19.77 0.42
C GLU A 89 7.63 18.44 0.93
N PRO A 90 7.68 17.39 0.09
CA PRO A 90 7.30 17.37 -1.33
C PRO A 90 5.81 17.08 -1.59
N GLN A 91 4.97 16.92 -0.56
CA GLN A 91 3.57 16.53 -0.72
C GLN A 91 2.74 17.56 -1.48
N ALA A 92 3.03 18.86 -1.32
CA ALA A 92 2.40 19.93 -2.07
C ALA A 92 2.69 19.80 -3.58
N THR A 93 3.96 19.66 -3.97
CA THR A 93 4.35 19.41 -5.36
C THR A 93 3.68 18.14 -5.91
N TRP A 94 3.79 17.02 -5.21
CA TRP A 94 3.23 15.75 -5.70
C TRP A 94 1.71 15.76 -5.81
N ALA A 95 1.00 16.44 -4.91
CA ALA A 95 -0.44 16.61 -5.01
C ALA A 95 -0.81 17.43 -6.25
N ALA A 96 -0.07 18.50 -6.55
CA ALA A 96 -0.23 19.30 -7.77
C ALA A 96 0.04 18.47 -9.04
N ASP A 97 1.00 17.54 -8.97
CA ASP A 97 1.34 16.62 -10.07
C ASP A 97 0.36 15.42 -10.20
N GLY A 98 -0.66 15.33 -9.33
CA GLY A 98 -1.74 14.36 -9.46
C GLY A 98 -1.68 13.15 -8.51
N LEU A 99 -0.73 13.10 -7.56
CA LEU A 99 -0.56 11.97 -6.64
C LEU A 99 -1.86 11.59 -5.89
N LEU A 100 -2.67 12.57 -5.48
CA LEU A 100 -3.93 12.28 -4.77
C LEU A 100 -4.93 11.49 -5.63
N SER A 101 -4.94 11.74 -6.94
CA SER A 101 -5.77 10.97 -7.88
C SER A 101 -5.23 9.56 -8.04
N GLU A 102 -3.90 9.39 -8.11
CA GLU A 102 -3.27 8.06 -8.16
C GLU A 102 -3.56 7.23 -6.91
N LEU A 103 -3.45 7.84 -5.72
CA LEU A 103 -3.79 7.18 -4.46
C LEU A 103 -5.27 6.80 -4.40
N GLY A 104 -6.17 7.65 -4.88
CA GLY A 104 -7.60 7.35 -5.01
C GLY A 104 -7.86 6.15 -5.91
N ASN A 105 -7.28 6.14 -7.11
CA ASN A 105 -7.38 5.03 -8.06
C ASN A 105 -6.86 3.72 -7.46
N ARG A 106 -5.77 3.78 -6.68
CA ARG A 106 -5.23 2.60 -5.99
C ARG A 106 -6.18 2.05 -4.94
N ILE A 107 -6.79 2.92 -4.12
CA ILE A 107 -7.79 2.52 -3.12
C ILE A 107 -9.00 1.87 -3.81
N ASP A 108 -9.48 2.46 -4.91
CA ASP A 108 -10.62 1.93 -5.65
C ASP A 108 -10.31 0.60 -6.33
N TRP A 109 -9.08 0.44 -6.83
CA TRP A 109 -8.59 -0.84 -7.33
C TRP A 109 -8.62 -1.90 -6.23
N SER A 110 -8.05 -1.62 -5.05
CA SER A 110 -8.03 -2.54 -3.91
C SER A 110 -9.43 -2.98 -3.50
N LYS A 111 -10.38 -2.04 -3.45
CA LYS A 111 -11.79 -2.33 -3.12
C LYS A 111 -12.50 -3.18 -4.18
N SER A 112 -12.24 -2.93 -5.45
CA SER A 112 -12.90 -3.63 -6.56
C SER A 112 -12.31 -5.02 -6.81
N HIS A 113 -11.04 -5.24 -6.42
CA HIS A 113 -10.28 -6.46 -6.71
C HIS A 113 -9.92 -7.27 -5.47
N ARG A 114 -10.69 -7.15 -4.39
CA ARG A 114 -10.49 -7.94 -3.15
C ARG A 114 -10.33 -9.43 -3.42
N HIS A 115 -11.12 -9.97 -4.36
CA HIS A 115 -11.07 -11.37 -4.78
C HIS A 115 -9.71 -11.83 -5.35
N LEU A 116 -8.79 -10.92 -5.70
CA LEU A 116 -7.42 -11.26 -6.12
C LEU A 116 -6.44 -11.35 -4.95
N VAL A 117 -6.77 -10.74 -3.80
CA VAL A 117 -5.89 -10.58 -2.62
C VAL A 117 -6.44 -11.23 -1.35
N GLU A 118 -7.69 -11.72 -1.37
CA GLU A 118 -8.30 -12.54 -0.31
C GLU A 118 -7.96 -14.03 -0.45
#